data_AF-A0A0M8WRC8-F1
#
_entry.id   AF-A0A0M8WRC8-F1
#
_cell.length_a   1.000
_cell.length_b   1.000
_cell.length_c   1.000
_cell.angle_alpha   90.00
_cell.angle_beta   90.00
_cell.angle_gamma   90.00
#
_symmetry.space_group_name_H-M   'P 1'
#
loop_
_entity.id
_entity.type
_entity.pdbx_description
1 polymer ?
#
loop_
_entity_poly.entity_id
_entity_poly.type
_entity_poly.pdbx_seq_one_letter_code
_entity_poly.pdbx_strand_id
1 'polypeptide(L)'
;TVIMKENLEELNQRGLASGYPVILGGAALTRAYVEQDLHEIYEGEVRYARDAFEGLRLMDALIGVKRGVPGAKLPELKQRRVRATAPVEVEERPEEGHVRSDVATDNPVPTPPFQGTRVIKGIQLKEYASWLDEGALFKGQWGLKQARTGEGPSYEELVENEGRPRLRGLLDRLQTENLLEAAVVYGYFPCVSKDDDLIILDEQGNERTRFTFPRQRRGRRLCLADFFRPEESGETD
;
A
#
# COMPACT_ATOMS: atom_id res chain seq x y z
N THR A 1 6.00 -8.28 -1.88
CA THR A 1 5.64 -9.60 -1.30
C THR A 1 6.60 -10.70 -1.74
N VAL A 2 7.17 -10.63 -2.95
CA VAL A 2 8.16 -11.59 -3.49
C VAL A 2 9.36 -11.82 -2.56
N ILE A 3 9.92 -10.76 -1.98
CA ILE A 3 11.03 -10.84 -1.02
C ILE A 3 10.74 -11.78 0.18
N MET A 4 9.49 -11.85 0.64
CA MET A 4 9.14 -12.73 1.77
C MET A 4 9.17 -14.20 1.36
N LYS A 5 8.81 -14.51 0.12
CA LYS A 5 8.91 -15.87 -0.42
C LYS A 5 10.38 -16.27 -0.54
N GLU A 6 11.20 -15.43 -1.14
CA GLU A 6 12.64 -15.67 -1.31
C GLU A 6 13.34 -15.91 0.04
N ASN A 7 12.99 -15.14 1.07
CA ASN A 7 13.54 -15.34 2.41
C ASN A 7 13.15 -16.70 3.02
N LEU A 8 11.92 -17.19 2.79
CA LEU A 8 11.49 -18.50 3.28
C LEU A 8 12.20 -19.63 2.54
N GLU A 9 12.37 -19.49 1.22
CA GLU A 9 13.13 -20.44 0.41
C GLU A 9 14.60 -20.51 0.85
N GLU A 10 15.21 -19.36 1.17
CA GLU A 10 16.57 -19.31 1.72
C GLU A 10 16.67 -19.99 3.10
N LEU A 11 15.67 -19.80 3.97
CA LEU A 11 15.63 -20.48 5.28
C LEU A 11 15.50 -22.00 5.14
N ASN A 12 14.73 -22.48 4.15
CA ASN A 12 14.66 -23.90 3.82
C ASN A 12 16.01 -24.41 3.30
N GLN A 13 16.62 -23.69 2.35
CA GLN A 13 17.93 -24.06 1.77
C GLN A 13 19.02 -24.19 2.83
N ARG A 14 18.98 -23.36 3.88
CA ARG A 14 19.90 -23.42 5.02
C ARG A 14 19.53 -24.47 6.07
N GLY A 15 18.44 -25.21 5.89
CA GLY A 15 17.94 -26.21 6.84
C GLY A 15 17.44 -25.61 8.16
N LEU A 16 17.12 -24.31 8.18
CA LEU A 16 16.70 -23.58 9.38
C LEU A 16 15.20 -23.70 9.66
N ALA A 17 14.44 -24.25 8.72
CA ALA A 17 12.99 -24.34 8.78
C ALA A 17 12.45 -25.15 9.97
N SER A 18 13.19 -26.17 10.39
CA SER A 18 12.82 -27.01 11.55
C SER A 18 13.06 -26.33 12.90
N GLY A 19 13.94 -25.33 12.97
CA GLY A 19 14.30 -24.64 14.20
C GLY A 19 13.51 -23.35 14.48
N TYR A 20 13.06 -22.66 13.43
CA TYR A 20 12.54 -21.29 13.53
C TYR A 20 11.11 -21.18 12.98
N PRO A 21 10.09 -20.99 13.83
CA PRO A 21 8.79 -20.59 13.34
C PRO A 21 8.82 -19.14 12.84
N VAL A 22 8.14 -18.87 11.74
CA VAL A 22 8.08 -17.55 11.10
C VAL A 22 6.69 -16.95 11.24
N ILE A 23 6.63 -15.69 11.68
CA ILE A 23 5.38 -14.91 11.69
C ILE A 23 5.54 -13.78 10.69
N LEU A 24 4.63 -13.72 9.72
CA LEU A 24 4.61 -12.68 8.70
C LEU A 24 3.42 -11.75 8.92
N GLY A 25 3.63 -10.45 8.72
CA GLY A 25 2.61 -9.42 8.84
C GLY A 25 3.00 -8.17 8.08
N GLY A 26 2.09 -7.19 8.03
CA GLY A 26 2.31 -5.90 7.36
C GLY A 26 1.32 -5.63 6.23
N ALA A 27 1.27 -4.36 5.79
CA ALA A 27 0.25 -3.85 4.89
C ALA A 27 0.21 -4.53 3.51
N ALA A 28 1.35 -4.98 3.02
CA ALA A 28 1.45 -5.63 1.71
C ALA A 28 1.06 -7.11 1.72
N LEU A 29 0.92 -7.74 2.89
CA LEU A 29 0.65 -9.17 3.02
C LEU A 29 -0.80 -9.43 3.40
N THR A 30 -1.40 -10.39 2.70
CA THR A 30 -2.73 -10.89 3.03
C THR A 30 -2.62 -12.22 3.76
N ARG A 31 -3.60 -12.50 4.64
CA ARG A 31 -3.69 -13.79 5.33
C ARG A 31 -3.66 -14.97 4.36
N ALA A 32 -4.42 -14.88 3.26
CA ALA A 32 -4.49 -15.94 2.27
C ALA A 32 -3.12 -16.22 1.63
N TYR A 33 -2.39 -15.17 1.23
CA TYR A 33 -1.05 -15.35 0.65
C TYR A 33 -0.07 -16.02 1.61
N VAL A 34 -0.12 -15.67 2.90
CA VAL A 34 0.81 -16.22 3.90
C VAL A 34 0.41 -17.63 4.36
N GLU A 35 -0.86 -17.86 4.68
CA GLU A 35 -1.34 -19.12 5.27
C GLU A 35 -1.64 -20.20 4.21
N GLN A 36 -1.58 -19.86 2.93
CA GLN A 36 -1.71 -20.81 1.82
C GLN A 36 -0.42 -20.86 0.99
N ASP A 37 -0.13 -19.81 0.22
CA ASP A 37 1.00 -19.85 -0.73
C ASP A 37 2.35 -19.99 -0.02
N LEU A 38 2.62 -19.16 1.00
CA LEU A 38 3.90 -19.24 1.71
C LEU A 38 3.99 -20.43 2.68
N HIS A 39 2.85 -20.91 3.19
CA HIS A 39 2.79 -22.10 4.03
C HIS A 39 3.10 -23.38 3.26
N GLU A 40 2.72 -23.45 1.98
CA GLU A 40 3.09 -24.58 1.10
C GLU A 40 4.58 -24.59 0.73
N ILE A 41 5.25 -23.43 0.79
CA ILE A 41 6.67 -23.28 0.42
C ILE A 41 7.59 -23.54 1.62
N TYR A 42 7.24 -23.05 2.80
CA TYR A 42 8.11 -23.16 3.97
C TYR A 42 7.99 -24.53 4.64
N GLU A 43 9.10 -25.22 4.87
CA GLU A 43 9.09 -26.56 5.50
C GLU A 43 8.79 -26.49 7.01
N GLY A 44 8.92 -25.31 7.59
CA GLY A 44 8.64 -25.01 8.99
C GLY A 44 7.26 -24.43 9.22
N GLU A 45 7.06 -23.88 10.41
CA GLU A 45 5.78 -23.25 10.74
C GLU A 45 5.78 -21.78 10.29
N VAL A 46 4.82 -21.39 9.43
CA VAL A 46 4.61 -20.00 9.03
C VAL A 46 3.17 -19.57 9.29
N ARG A 47 3.01 -18.39 9.91
CA ARG A 47 1.71 -17.85 10.34
C ARG A 47 1.55 -16.38 9.97
N TYR A 48 0.32 -15.96 9.68
CA TYR A 48 -0.01 -14.56 9.45
C TYR A 48 -0.52 -13.87 10.70
N ALA A 49 0.08 -12.73 11.02
CA ALA A 49 -0.41 -11.79 12.02
C ALA A 49 -0.88 -10.50 11.35
N ARG A 50 -2.16 -10.15 11.54
CA ARG A 50 -2.73 -8.91 10.97
C ARG A 50 -2.26 -7.65 11.71
N ASP A 51 -1.95 -7.79 13.00
CA ASP A 51 -1.56 -6.71 13.90
C ASP A 51 -0.63 -7.26 15.00
N ALA A 52 0.02 -6.36 15.75
CA ALA A 52 0.99 -6.73 16.78
C ALA A 52 0.37 -7.60 17.89
N PHE A 53 -0.90 -7.41 18.22
CA PHE A 53 -1.58 -8.18 19.25
C PHE A 53 -1.88 -9.61 18.81
N GLU A 54 -2.29 -9.81 17.56
CA GLU A 54 -2.43 -11.15 16.99
C GLU A 54 -1.08 -11.85 16.90
N GLY A 55 -0.01 -11.12 16.53
CA GLY A 55 1.35 -11.65 16.53
C GLY A 55 1.80 -12.15 17.91
N LEU A 56 1.52 -11.38 18.97
CA LEU A 56 1.84 -11.78 20.34
C LEU A 56 1.08 -13.06 20.75
N ARG A 57 -0.22 -13.14 20.48
CA ARG A 57 -1.02 -14.35 20.77
C ARG A 57 -0.51 -15.57 20.01
N LEU A 58 -0.07 -15.40 18.76
CA LEU A 58 0.52 -16.48 17.97
C LEU A 58 1.86 -16.93 18.55
N MET A 59 2.70 -16.00 19.00
CA MET A 59 3.96 -16.31 19.66
C MET A 59 3.74 -17.09 20.96
N ASP A 60 2.77 -16.68 21.79
CA ASP A 60 2.40 -17.40 23.00
C ASP A 60 1.96 -18.84 22.70
N ALA A 61 1.14 -19.03 21.65
CA ALA A 61 0.71 -20.35 21.20
C ALA A 61 1.88 -21.21 20.68
N LEU A 62 2.77 -20.64 19.87
CA LEU A 62 3.97 -21.32 19.34
C LEU A 62 4.89 -21.79 20.47
N ILE A 63 5.16 -20.90 21.43
CA ILE A 63 6.00 -21.23 22.58
C ILE A 63 5.31 -22.27 23.48
N GLY A 64 3.99 -22.15 23.67
CA GLY A 64 3.20 -23.13 24.42
C GLY A 64 3.27 -24.54 23.83
N VAL A 65 3.16 -24.67 22.50
CA VAL A 65 3.34 -25.94 21.78
C VAL A 65 4.76 -26.46 21.93
N LYS A 66 5.77 -25.61 21.71
CA LYS A 66 7.19 -26.01 21.84
C LYS A 66 7.57 -26.46 23.26
N ARG A 67 6.90 -25.92 24.29
CA ARG A 67 7.07 -26.30 25.70
C ARG A 67 6.22 -27.50 26.13
N GLY A 68 5.37 -28.03 25.26
CA GLY A 68 4.50 -29.18 25.58
C GLY A 68 3.37 -28.85 26.58
N VAL A 69 2.92 -27.59 26.62
CA VAL A 69 1.83 -27.18 27.52
C VAL A 69 0.54 -27.93 27.12
N PRO A 70 -0.14 -28.64 28.05
CA PRO A 70 -1.36 -29.39 27.73
C PRO A 70 -2.44 -28.48 27.15
N GLY A 71 -2.92 -28.80 25.95
CA GLY A 71 -3.97 -28.04 25.26
C GLY A 71 -3.48 -26.83 24.45
N ALA A 72 -2.18 -26.52 24.44
CA ALA A 72 -1.63 -25.53 23.53
C ALA A 72 -1.77 -26.02 22.09
N LYS A 73 -2.51 -25.28 21.27
CA LYS A 73 -2.68 -25.54 19.85
C LYS A 73 -2.54 -24.23 19.08
N LEU A 74 -1.93 -24.34 17.91
CA LEU A 74 -1.93 -23.22 16.97
C LEU A 74 -3.34 -23.06 16.38
N PRO A 75 -3.77 -21.81 16.12
CA PRO A 75 -4.99 -21.58 15.37
C PRO A 75 -4.93 -22.30 14.02
N GLU A 76 -6.06 -22.87 13.60
CA GLU A 76 -6.15 -23.49 12.28
C GLU A 76 -5.86 -22.48 11.17
N LEU A 77 -5.12 -22.93 10.16
CA LEU A 77 -4.84 -22.17 8.95
C LEU A 77 -6.16 -21.80 8.26
N LYS A 78 -6.38 -20.52 8.04
CA LYS A 78 -7.55 -20.03 7.32
C LYS A 78 -7.26 -20.01 5.84
N GLN A 79 -7.52 -21.15 5.20
CA GLN A 79 -7.50 -21.26 3.75
C GLN A 79 -8.50 -20.31 3.09
N ARG A 80 -8.20 -19.90 1.86
CA ARG A 80 -9.08 -19.02 1.07
C ARG A 80 -10.44 -19.68 0.86
N ARG A 81 -11.48 -19.14 1.50
CA ARG A 81 -12.88 -19.62 1.36
C ARG A 81 -13.48 -19.39 -0.03
N VAL A 82 -12.84 -18.56 -0.85
CA VAL A 82 -13.24 -18.33 -2.24
C VAL A 82 -12.41 -19.28 -3.10
N ARG A 83 -13.04 -20.36 -3.60
CA ARG A 83 -12.50 -21.15 -4.72
C ARG A 83 -11.95 -20.14 -5.73
N ALA A 84 -10.70 -20.30 -6.17
CA ALA A 84 -10.26 -19.61 -7.36
C ALA A 84 -11.36 -19.82 -8.39
N THR A 85 -12.07 -18.74 -8.77
CA THR A 85 -12.93 -18.81 -9.94
C THR A 85 -12.04 -19.43 -10.98
N ALA A 86 -12.44 -20.61 -11.51
CA ALA A 86 -11.70 -21.27 -12.58
C ALA A 86 -11.24 -20.16 -13.52
N PRO A 87 -9.95 -20.12 -13.93
CA PRO A 87 -9.48 -19.06 -14.81
C PRO A 87 -10.50 -19.02 -15.93
N VAL A 88 -11.35 -17.99 -15.91
CA VAL A 88 -12.38 -17.84 -16.94
C VAL A 88 -11.52 -17.79 -18.16
N GLU A 89 -11.59 -18.84 -19.00
CA GLU A 89 -10.81 -18.98 -20.21
C GLU A 89 -10.75 -17.58 -20.78
N VAL A 90 -9.58 -16.98 -20.63
CA VAL A 90 -9.33 -15.72 -21.27
C VAL A 90 -9.32 -16.21 -22.69
N GLU A 91 -10.42 -16.01 -23.42
CA GLU A 91 -10.34 -16.00 -24.86
C GLU A 91 -9.19 -15.05 -25.12
N GLU A 92 -8.03 -15.62 -25.45
CA GLU A 92 -6.99 -14.96 -26.21
C GLU A 92 -7.66 -14.65 -27.55
N ARG A 93 -8.56 -13.67 -27.54
CA ARG A 93 -8.83 -12.93 -28.75
C ARG A 93 -7.47 -12.40 -29.16
N PRO A 94 -7.07 -12.67 -30.41
CA PRO A 94 -5.78 -12.22 -30.91
C PRO A 94 -5.66 -10.74 -30.56
N GLU A 95 -4.48 -10.32 -30.11
CA GLU A 95 -4.16 -8.94 -29.74
C GLU A 95 -4.78 -7.98 -30.75
N GLU A 96 -6.00 -7.50 -30.45
CA GLU A 96 -6.71 -6.52 -31.27
C GLU A 96 -6.07 -5.18 -30.95
N GLY A 97 -4.80 -5.00 -31.35
CA GLY A 97 -4.03 -3.76 -31.24
C GLY A 97 -3.97 -3.12 -29.85
N HIS A 98 -3.16 -2.07 -29.75
CA HIS A 98 -3.24 -1.13 -28.64
C HIS A 98 -4.52 -0.29 -28.80
N VAL A 99 -5.69 -0.86 -28.46
CA VAL A 99 -6.95 -0.09 -28.50
C VAL A 99 -6.99 0.80 -27.27
N ARG A 100 -6.76 2.10 -27.51
CA ARG A 100 -6.88 3.17 -26.54
C ARG A 100 -8.27 3.20 -25.89
N SER A 101 -8.35 3.58 -24.63
CA SER A 101 -9.63 3.70 -23.92
C SER A 101 -10.50 4.84 -24.47
N ASP A 102 -11.82 4.66 -24.33
CA ASP A 102 -12.81 5.71 -24.57
C ASP A 102 -12.79 6.72 -23.40
N VAL A 103 -11.85 7.66 -23.48
CA VAL A 103 -11.61 8.77 -22.55
C VAL A 103 -11.63 10.07 -23.34
N ALA A 104 -12.25 11.11 -22.77
CA ALA A 104 -12.35 12.43 -23.41
C ALA A 104 -10.98 13.11 -23.52
N THR A 105 -10.58 13.44 -24.75
CA THR A 105 -9.31 14.12 -25.08
C THR A 105 -9.52 15.53 -25.61
N ASP A 106 -10.73 16.08 -25.50
CA ASP A 106 -11.12 17.41 -25.96
C ASP A 106 -11.17 18.45 -24.83
N ASN A 107 -10.96 18.00 -23.58
CA ASN A 107 -10.93 18.87 -22.42
C ASN A 107 -9.80 19.91 -22.52
N PRO A 108 -10.00 21.16 -22.10
CA PRO A 108 -8.96 22.17 -22.11
C PRO A 108 -7.83 21.78 -21.17
N VAL A 109 -6.59 21.82 -21.68
CA VAL A 109 -5.38 21.55 -20.90
C VAL A 109 -5.12 22.76 -19.98
N PRO A 110 -5.05 22.56 -18.64
CA PRO A 110 -4.80 23.65 -17.71
C PRO A 110 -3.35 24.16 -17.84
N THR A 111 -3.18 25.47 -17.90
CA THR A 111 -1.83 26.06 -17.91
C THR A 111 -1.17 25.92 -16.53
N PRO A 112 -0.01 25.26 -16.41
CA PRO A 112 0.63 25.09 -15.13
C PRO A 112 1.19 26.43 -14.62
N PRO A 113 1.25 26.66 -13.29
CA PRO A 113 1.75 27.90 -12.72
C PRO A 113 3.25 28.12 -12.94
N PHE A 114 3.98 27.08 -13.32
CA PHE A 114 5.37 27.09 -13.74
C PHE A 114 5.70 25.80 -14.48
N GLN A 115 6.83 25.76 -15.18
CA GLN A 115 7.37 24.55 -15.79
C GLN A 115 8.67 24.14 -15.07
N GLY A 116 8.95 22.84 -15.09
CA GLY A 116 10.13 22.26 -14.46
C GLY A 116 9.91 21.88 -13.00
N THR A 117 11.01 21.75 -12.26
CA THR A 117 11.00 21.28 -10.86
C THR A 117 11.09 22.44 -9.87
N ARG A 118 10.30 22.38 -8.81
CA ARG A 118 10.42 23.24 -7.63
C ARG A 118 10.67 22.40 -6.38
N VAL A 119 11.54 22.93 -5.54
CA VAL A 119 11.86 22.38 -4.22
C VAL A 119 11.38 23.38 -3.19
N ILE A 120 10.49 22.97 -2.29
CA ILE A 120 10.06 23.76 -1.15
C ILE A 120 10.59 23.06 0.10
N LYS A 121 11.32 23.80 0.93
CA LYS A 121 11.86 23.34 2.21
C LYS A 121 11.31 24.20 3.34
N GLY A 122 11.32 23.67 4.56
CA GLY A 122 10.88 24.42 5.74
C GLY A 122 9.39 24.68 5.76
N ILE A 123 8.57 23.73 5.27
CA ILE A 123 7.11 23.83 5.36
C ILE A 123 6.72 23.83 6.84
N GLN A 124 5.94 24.83 7.27
CA GLN A 124 5.58 24.96 8.67
C GLN A 124 4.66 23.81 9.09
N LEU A 125 4.89 23.22 10.27
CA LEU A 125 4.08 22.10 10.80
C LEU A 125 2.58 22.38 10.71
N LYS A 126 2.16 23.61 11.05
CA LYS A 126 0.76 24.04 11.00
C LYS A 126 0.10 23.92 9.61
N GLU A 127 0.88 23.98 8.53
CA GLU A 127 0.35 23.98 7.15
C GLU A 127 -0.10 22.59 6.71
N TYR A 128 0.53 21.53 7.23
CA TYR A 128 0.17 20.15 6.91
C TYR A 128 -0.47 19.38 8.08
N ALA A 129 -0.30 19.84 9.32
CA ALA A 129 -0.92 19.21 10.49
C ALA A 129 -2.46 19.19 10.41
N SER A 130 -3.08 20.19 9.77
CA SER A 130 -4.53 20.24 9.52
C SER A 130 -5.03 19.21 8.53
N TRP A 131 -4.14 18.63 7.71
CA TRP A 131 -4.48 17.60 6.72
C TRP A 131 -4.39 16.18 7.30
N LEU A 132 -4.09 16.05 8.59
CA LEU A 132 -3.99 14.76 9.24
C LEU A 132 -5.38 14.12 9.36
N ASP A 133 -5.53 12.92 8.80
CA ASP A 133 -6.73 12.10 8.98
C ASP A 133 -6.73 11.51 10.40
N GLU A 134 -7.44 12.20 11.29
CA GLU A 134 -7.62 11.79 12.68
C GLU A 134 -8.36 10.45 12.81
N GLY A 135 -9.24 10.12 11.87
CA GLY A 135 -9.95 8.84 11.87
C GLY A 135 -8.99 7.68 11.63
N ALA A 136 -8.14 7.80 10.61
CA ALA A 136 -7.10 6.82 10.32
C ALA A 136 -6.06 6.74 11.43
N LEU A 137 -5.65 7.88 12.00
CA LEU A 137 -4.67 7.93 13.09
C LEU A 137 -5.23 7.27 14.37
N PHE A 138 -6.35 7.75 14.88
CA PHE A 138 -6.87 7.34 16.19
C PHE A 138 -7.39 5.90 16.18
N LYS A 139 -8.22 5.54 15.20
CA LYS A 139 -8.81 4.20 15.13
C LYS A 139 -7.83 3.16 14.58
N GLY A 140 -7.04 3.54 13.58
CA GLY A 140 -6.13 2.66 12.86
C GLY A 140 -4.81 2.46 13.59
N GLN A 141 -4.03 3.54 13.73
CA GLN A 141 -2.67 3.48 14.26
C GLN A 141 -2.63 3.41 15.79
N TRP A 142 -3.42 4.23 16.47
CA TRP A 142 -3.43 4.29 17.95
C TRP A 142 -4.39 3.29 18.57
N GLY A 143 -5.27 2.68 17.76
CA GLY A 143 -6.17 1.63 18.21
C GLY A 143 -7.25 2.09 19.19
N LEU A 144 -7.56 3.40 19.25
CA LEU A 144 -8.66 3.93 20.04
C LEU A 144 -9.97 3.32 19.54
N LYS A 145 -10.58 2.49 20.38
CA LYS A 145 -11.81 1.75 20.07
C LYS A 145 -12.69 1.73 21.30
N GLN A 146 -13.98 1.96 21.10
CA GLN A 146 -14.97 1.80 22.15
C GLN A 146 -14.95 0.37 22.71
N ALA A 147 -15.17 0.25 24.02
CA ALA A 147 -15.31 -1.05 24.67
C ALA A 147 -16.48 -1.84 24.08
N ARG A 148 -16.25 -3.12 23.77
CA ARG A 148 -17.26 -4.01 23.15
C ARG A 148 -18.46 -4.29 24.05
N THR A 149 -18.29 -4.12 25.36
CA THR A 149 -19.30 -4.38 26.39
C THR A 149 -20.25 -3.21 26.60
N GLY A 150 -20.07 -2.08 25.91
CA GLY A 150 -20.89 -0.87 26.09
C GLY A 150 -20.65 -0.12 27.41
N GLU A 151 -20.03 -0.78 28.39
CA GLU A 151 -19.53 -0.18 29.62
C GLU A 151 -18.17 0.48 29.37
N GLY A 152 -18.19 1.74 28.94
CA GLY A 152 -16.99 2.55 28.75
C GLY A 152 -17.25 3.82 27.95
N PRO A 153 -16.29 4.75 27.91
CA PRO A 153 -16.42 5.97 27.12
C PRO A 153 -16.64 5.62 25.64
N SER A 154 -17.48 6.42 25.00
CA SER A 154 -17.70 6.37 23.55
C SER A 154 -16.40 6.63 22.78
N TYR A 155 -16.38 6.25 21.50
CA TYR A 155 -15.22 6.54 20.65
C TYR A 155 -14.93 8.04 20.56
N GLU A 156 -15.97 8.87 20.47
CA GLU A 156 -15.85 10.34 20.42
C GLU A 156 -15.23 10.89 21.71
N GLU A 157 -15.68 10.41 22.88
CA GLU A 157 -15.10 10.81 24.16
C GLU A 157 -13.63 10.39 24.30
N LEU A 158 -13.26 9.21 23.80
CA LEU A 158 -11.86 8.76 23.79
C LEU A 158 -11.00 9.65 22.88
N VAL A 159 -11.53 10.03 21.71
CA VAL A 159 -10.83 10.94 20.78
C VAL A 159 -10.63 12.31 21.41
N GLU A 160 -11.65 12.89 22.04
CA GLU A 160 -11.56 14.22 22.65
C GLU A 160 -10.69 14.24 23.92
N ASN A 161 -10.80 13.23 24.79
CA ASN A 161 -10.12 13.22 26.08
C ASN A 161 -8.70 12.64 26.03
N GLU A 162 -8.42 11.72 25.12
CA GLU A 162 -7.10 11.07 25.01
C GLU A 162 -6.42 11.33 23.67
N GLY A 163 -7.15 11.18 22.57
CA GLY A 163 -6.61 11.29 21.21
C GLY A 163 -6.03 12.67 20.89
N ARG A 164 -6.89 13.70 20.85
CA ARG A 164 -6.50 15.07 20.53
C ARG A 164 -5.48 15.65 21.51
N PRO A 165 -5.58 15.47 22.84
CA PRO A 165 -4.59 16.03 23.77
C PRO A 165 -3.21 15.42 23.60
N ARG A 166 -3.12 14.10 23.40
CA ARG A 166 -1.83 13.43 23.11
C ARG A 166 -1.26 13.86 21.76
N LEU A 167 -2.11 13.96 20.72
CA LEU A 167 -1.68 14.43 19.41
C LEU A 167 -1.13 15.85 19.49
N ARG A 168 -1.83 16.76 20.18
CA ARG A 168 -1.37 18.12 20.41
C ARG A 168 -0.01 18.15 21.11
N GLY A 169 0.15 17.40 22.20
CA GLY A 169 1.43 17.32 22.90
C GLY A 169 2.58 16.79 22.02
N LEU A 170 2.30 15.84 21.13
CA LEU A 170 3.29 15.35 20.17
C LEU A 170 3.63 16.41 19.10
N LEU A 171 2.64 17.12 18.56
CA LEU A 171 2.86 18.19 17.60
C LEU A 171 3.65 19.36 18.22
N ASP A 172 3.31 19.75 19.45
CA ASP A 172 4.02 20.78 20.20
C ASP A 172 5.48 20.38 20.45
N ARG A 173 5.71 19.10 20.76
CA ARG A 173 7.05 18.54 20.92
C ARG A 173 7.83 18.55 19.61
N LEU A 174 7.23 18.07 18.52
CA LEU A 174 7.85 18.10 17.19
C LEU A 174 8.30 19.51 16.79
N GLN A 175 7.46 20.50 17.07
CA GLN A 175 7.75 21.91 16.80
C GLN A 175 8.82 22.48 17.72
N THR A 176 8.74 22.22 19.03
CA THR A 176 9.64 22.82 20.03
C THR A 176 11.05 22.22 19.98
N GLU A 177 11.15 20.90 19.79
CA GLU A 177 12.42 20.17 19.69
C GLU A 177 13.01 20.17 18.27
N ASN A 178 12.31 20.78 17.29
CA ASN A 178 12.70 20.82 15.88
C ASN A 178 13.06 19.44 15.31
N LEU A 179 12.22 18.43 15.60
CA LEU A 179 12.47 17.02 15.26
C LEU A 179 12.17 16.67 13.81
N LEU A 180 11.49 17.55 13.08
CA LEU A 180 10.99 17.29 11.74
C LEU A 180 11.16 18.52 10.86
N GLU A 181 11.84 18.34 9.74
CA GLU A 181 11.94 19.33 8.67
C GLU A 181 11.17 18.82 7.45
N ALA A 182 10.01 19.41 7.16
CA ALA A 182 9.20 19.03 6.02
C ALA A 182 9.70 19.71 4.74
N ALA A 183 9.87 18.91 3.68
CA ALA A 183 10.25 19.36 2.35
C ALA A 183 9.48 18.58 1.28
N VAL A 184 9.20 19.23 0.15
CA VAL A 184 8.55 18.64 -1.01
C VAL A 184 9.27 19.05 -2.29
N VAL A 185 9.33 18.11 -3.23
CA VAL A 185 9.77 18.36 -4.60
C VAL A 185 8.61 18.04 -5.52
N TYR A 186 8.24 18.99 -6.37
CA TYR A 186 7.14 18.83 -7.32
C TYR A 186 7.45 19.60 -8.60
N GLY A 187 6.78 19.25 -9.69
CA GLY A 187 7.01 19.90 -10.96
C GLY A 187 5.90 19.63 -11.96
N TYR A 188 5.85 20.49 -12.97
CA TYR A 188 4.96 20.35 -14.12
C TYR A 188 5.82 20.26 -15.36
N PHE A 189 5.54 19.28 -16.20
CA PHE A 189 6.33 18.99 -17.39
C PHE A 189 5.39 18.73 -18.56
N PRO A 190 5.74 19.23 -19.76
CA PRO A 190 5.01 18.87 -20.96
C PRO A 190 5.06 17.35 -21.16
N CYS A 191 3.96 16.77 -21.59
CA CYS A 191 3.88 15.33 -21.83
C CYS A 191 2.96 14.99 -23.00
N VAL A 192 3.17 13.80 -23.54
CA VAL A 192 2.31 13.18 -24.56
C VAL A 192 2.14 11.71 -24.25
N SER A 193 1.00 11.15 -24.61
CA SER A 193 0.76 9.71 -24.51
C SER A 193 1.05 9.00 -25.83
N LYS A 194 1.60 7.80 -25.73
CA LYS A 194 1.82 6.89 -26.85
C LYS A 194 1.53 5.47 -26.39
N ASP A 195 0.50 4.86 -26.93
CA ASP A 195 0.02 3.54 -26.51
C ASP A 195 -0.25 3.47 -24.99
N ASP A 196 0.57 2.73 -24.26
CA ASP A 196 0.49 2.54 -22.80
C ASP A 196 1.52 3.40 -22.03
N ASP A 197 2.26 4.24 -22.76
CA ASP A 197 3.33 5.06 -22.25
C ASP A 197 2.89 6.53 -22.12
N LEU A 198 3.29 7.15 -21.01
CA LEU A 198 3.32 8.59 -20.84
C LEU A 198 4.77 9.08 -21.02
N ILE A 199 4.98 9.88 -22.05
CA ILE A 199 6.29 10.42 -22.42
C ILE A 199 6.36 11.85 -21.87
N ILE A 200 7.32 12.08 -20.97
CA ILE A 200 7.64 13.40 -20.45
C ILE A 200 8.66 14.06 -21.37
N LEU A 201 8.37 15.27 -21.82
CA LEU A 201 9.19 16.04 -22.74
C LEU A 201 10.10 17.02 -21.98
N ASP A 202 11.24 17.37 -22.59
CA ASP A 202 12.09 18.48 -22.16
C ASP A 202 11.61 19.83 -22.76
N GLU A 203 12.30 20.92 -22.44
CA GLU A 203 11.99 22.27 -22.96
C GLU A 203 12.17 22.39 -24.48
N GLN A 204 12.88 21.45 -25.11
CA GLN A 204 13.12 21.40 -26.54
C GLN A 204 12.17 20.43 -27.27
N GLY A 205 11.29 19.75 -26.53
CA GLY A 205 10.34 18.76 -27.06
C GLY A 205 10.92 17.36 -27.24
N ASN A 206 12.11 17.07 -26.71
CA ASN A 206 12.68 15.72 -26.76
C ASN A 206 12.16 14.86 -25.60
N GLU A 207 12.14 13.54 -25.79
CA GLU A 207 11.82 12.58 -24.72
C GLU A 207 12.86 12.68 -23.60
N ARG A 208 12.39 13.07 -22.41
CA ARG A 208 13.20 13.12 -21.18
C ARG A 208 13.09 11.83 -20.38
N THR A 209 11.87 11.30 -20.25
CA THR A 209 11.56 10.11 -19.44
C THR A 209 10.22 9.54 -19.88
N ARG A 210 10.03 8.23 -19.68
CA ARG A 210 8.83 7.50 -20.03
C ARG A 210 8.30 6.72 -18.84
N PHE A 211 6.98 6.76 -18.65
CA PHE A 211 6.26 5.94 -17.69
C PHE A 211 5.31 4.99 -18.43
N THR A 212 5.59 3.69 -18.34
CA THR A 212 4.70 2.66 -18.89
C THR A 212 3.67 2.25 -17.84
N PHE A 213 2.39 2.28 -18.20
CA PHE A 213 1.30 1.94 -17.31
C PHE A 213 0.59 0.63 -17.73
N PRO A 214 0.14 -0.18 -16.78
CA PRO A 214 -0.61 -1.39 -17.11
C PRO A 214 -2.03 -1.04 -17.60
N ARG A 215 -2.46 -1.68 -18.69
CA ARG A 215 -3.81 -1.58 -19.22
C ARG A 215 -4.75 -2.61 -18.59
N GLN A 216 -5.99 -2.20 -18.29
CA GLN A 216 -7.02 -3.15 -17.85
C GLN A 216 -7.31 -4.18 -18.96
N ARG A 217 -7.26 -5.47 -18.64
CA ARG A 217 -7.52 -6.55 -19.63
C ARG A 217 -9.00 -6.75 -19.96
N ARG A 218 -9.91 -6.22 -19.15
CA ARG A 218 -11.37 -6.40 -19.27
C ARG A 218 -12.10 -5.08 -19.11
N GLY A 219 -13.33 -5.02 -19.61
CA GLY A 219 -14.18 -3.84 -19.49
C GLY A 219 -13.67 -2.69 -20.35
N ARG A 220 -13.55 -1.50 -19.76
CA ARG A 220 -13.21 -0.25 -20.46
C ARG A 220 -11.76 -0.15 -20.93
N ARG A 221 -10.91 -1.12 -20.59
CA ARG A 221 -9.49 -1.17 -20.96
C ARG A 221 -8.67 0.07 -20.55
N LEU A 222 -9.02 0.69 -19.42
CA LEU A 222 -8.38 1.91 -18.90
C LEU A 222 -6.87 1.75 -18.72
N CYS A 223 -6.12 2.74 -19.23
CA CYS A 223 -4.70 2.96 -18.97
C CYS A 223 -4.49 4.41 -18.50
N LEU A 224 -3.55 4.65 -17.59
CA LEU A 224 -3.29 6.01 -17.08
C LEU A 224 -2.76 6.95 -18.18
N ALA A 225 -2.03 6.42 -19.16
CA ALA A 225 -1.56 7.20 -20.31
C ALA A 225 -2.72 7.78 -21.14
N ASP A 226 -3.88 7.10 -21.19
CA ASP A 226 -5.00 7.51 -22.04
C ASP A 226 -5.61 8.86 -21.63
N PHE A 227 -5.39 9.30 -20.38
CA PHE A 227 -5.89 10.58 -19.86
C PHE A 227 -5.10 11.80 -20.33
N PHE A 228 -4.00 11.60 -21.06
CA PHE A 228 -3.15 12.67 -21.59
C PHE A 228 -3.26 12.78 -23.11
N ARG A 229 -2.97 13.95 -23.69
CA ARG A 229 -2.99 14.17 -25.15
C ARG A 229 -2.10 13.15 -25.88
N PRO A 230 -2.60 12.49 -26.94
CA PRO A 230 -1.78 11.58 -27.73
C PRO A 230 -0.72 12.34 -28.52
N GLU A 231 0.43 11.71 -28.75
CA GLU A 231 1.46 12.23 -29.66
C GLU A 231 0.88 12.55 -31.05
N GLU A 232 -0.06 11.71 -31.52
CA GLU A 232 -0.72 11.86 -32.82
C GLU A 232 -1.62 13.09 -32.94
N SER A 233 -2.12 13.67 -31.83
CA SER A 233 -2.92 14.91 -31.93
C SER A 233 -2.07 16.13 -32.28
N GLY A 234 -0.74 16.03 -32.18
CA GLY A 234 0.17 17.16 -32.37
C GLY A 234 0.04 18.25 -31.28
N GLU A 235 -0.73 17.98 -30.23
CA GLU A 235 -0.93 18.83 -29.06
C GLU A 235 -0.18 18.25 -27.88
N THR A 236 0.54 19.09 -27.13
CA THR A 236 1.20 18.72 -25.88
C THR A 236 0.27 18.96 -24.70
N ASP A 237 0.24 18.03 -23.74
CA ASP A 237 -0.44 18.19 -22.44
C ASP A 237 0.50 18.80 -21.39
#